data_AF-A0A5K0ZG57-F1
#
_entry.id   AF-A0A5K0ZG57-F1
#
_cell.length_a   1.000
_cell.length_b   1.000
_cell.length_c   1.000
_cell.angle_alpha   90.00
_cell.angle_beta   90.00
_cell.angle_gamma   90.00
#
_symmetry.space_group_name_H-M   'P 1'
#
loop_
_entity.id
_entity.type
_entity.pdbx_description
1 polymer ?
#
loop_
_entity_poly.entity_id
_entity_poly.type
_entity_poly.pdbx_seq_one_letter_code
_entity_poly.pdbx_strand_id
1 'polypeptide(L)' 'MKRNFEFDASNEMHSFLVTELEDGVLIGCSLNHTTADGESFWHFFNSWSELNAGHETISRPPLMERAQIPKELHQVHFPL' A
#
# COMPACT_ATOMS: atom_id res chain seq x y z
N MET A 1 -26.63 -15.78 3.85
CA MET A 1 -26.63 -14.52 4.64
C MET A 1 -25.33 -13.80 4.33
N LYS A 2 -25.37 -12.66 3.64
CA LYS A 2 -24.17 -11.90 3.27
C LYS A 2 -23.73 -11.05 4.46
N ARG A 3 -22.48 -11.18 4.91
CA ARG A 3 -21.90 -10.36 5.98
C ARG A 3 -20.85 -9.45 5.36
N ASN A 4 -20.92 -8.16 5.69
CA ASN A 4 -19.93 -7.17 5.28
C ASN A 4 -19.14 -6.76 6.52
N PHE A 5 -17.82 -6.81 6.41
CA PHE A 5 -16.89 -6.32 7.40
C PHE A 5 -16.16 -5.13 6.78
N GLU A 6 -16.41 -3.96 7.34
CA GLU A 6 -15.74 -2.72 6.96
C GLU A 6 -14.62 -2.48 7.98
N PHE A 7 -13.41 -2.31 7.48
CA PHE A 7 -12.29 -1.84 8.28
C PHE A 7 -11.88 -0.48 7.74
N ASP A 8 -12.37 0.56 8.43
CA ASP A 8 -11.96 1.94 8.24
C ASP A 8 -11.26 2.36 9.53
N ALA A 9 -9.93 2.40 9.54
CA ALA A 9 -9.26 3.05 10.65
C ALA A 9 -9.27 4.55 10.37
N SER A 10 -10.09 5.24 11.17
CA SER A 10 -10.30 6.68 11.10
C SER A 10 -8.96 7.43 11.10
N ASN A 11 -8.63 8.06 9.95
CA ASN A 11 -7.38 8.76 9.57
C ASN A 11 -6.44 8.02 8.59
N GLU A 12 -6.83 6.91 7.98
CA GLU A 12 -5.93 6.12 7.13
C GLU A 12 -5.90 6.48 5.63
N MET A 13 -4.72 6.28 5.06
CA MET A 13 -4.37 6.38 3.63
C MET A 13 -4.96 5.24 2.77
N HIS A 14 -5.48 4.20 3.41
CA HIS A 14 -6.01 2.97 2.81
C HIS A 14 -7.24 2.49 3.60
N SER A 15 -8.24 1.92 2.92
CA SER A 15 -9.37 1.23 3.55
C SER A 15 -9.68 -0.10 2.87
N PHE A 16 -10.26 -1.04 3.61
CA PHE A 16 -10.62 -2.36 3.10
C PHE A 16 -12.08 -2.71 3.42
N LEU A 17 -12.76 -3.30 2.44
CA LEU A 17 -14.08 -3.87 2.57
C LEU A 17 -13.99 -5.36 2.27
N VAL A 18 -14.40 -6.19 3.24
CA VAL A 18 -14.46 -7.64 3.07
C VAL A 18 -15.91 -8.10 3.09
N THR A 19 -16.36 -8.71 1.99
CA THR A 19 -17.70 -9.27 1.85
C THR A 19 -17.61 -10.79 1.74
N GLU A 20 -18.23 -11.48 2.69
CA GLU A 20 -18.37 -12.93 2.66
C GLU A 20 -19.54 -13.32 1.73
N LEU A 21 -19.25 -14.17 0.75
CA LEU A 21 -20.19 -14.78 -0.19
C LEU A 21 -20.46 -16.24 0.22
N GLU A 22 -21.44 -16.90 -0.40
CA GLU A 22 -21.76 -18.29 -0.05
C GLU A 22 -20.65 -19.30 -0.40
N ASP A 23 -19.82 -18.96 -1.38
CA ASP A 23 -18.76 -19.79 -1.94
C ASP A 23 -17.39 -19.10 -1.99
N GLY A 24 -17.24 -17.96 -1.32
CA GLY A 24 -15.99 -17.22 -1.35
C GLY A 24 -15.98 -15.91 -0.58
N VAL A 25 -14.94 -15.11 -0.83
CA VAL A 25 -14.74 -13.80 -0.22
C VAL A 25 -14.42 -12.79 -1.30
N LEU A 26 -15.08 -11.64 -1.27
CA LEU A 26 -14.76 -10.48 -2.08
C LEU A 26 -14.04 -9.46 -1.20
N ILE A 27 -12.89 -8.98 -1.66
CA ILE A 27 -12.10 -7.93 -0.99
C ILE A 27 -12.09 -6.71 -1.91
N GLY A 28 -12.71 -5.62 -1.45
CA GLY A 28 -12.58 -4.28 -2.02
C GLY A 28 -11.62 -3.44 -1.21
N CYS A 29 -10.96 -2.47 -1.83
CA CYS A 29 -10.08 -1.53 -1.14
C CYS A 29 -10.07 -0.16 -1.82
N SER A 30 -9.67 0.87 -1.09
CA SER A 30 -9.46 2.20 -1.64
C SER A 30 -8.24 2.87 -1.01
N LEU A 31 -7.48 3.60 -1.82
CA LEU A 31 -6.23 4.26 -1.43
C LEU A 31 -6.29 5.75 -1.79
N ASN A 32 -5.75 6.61 -0.94
CA ASN A 32 -5.45 7.99 -1.31
C ASN A 32 -4.26 8.08 -2.29
N HIS A 33 -4.55 8.40 -3.56
CA HIS A 33 -3.55 8.51 -4.63
C HIS A 33 -2.54 9.67 -4.43
N THR A 34 -2.80 10.61 -3.52
CA THR A 34 -1.81 11.65 -3.17
C THR A 34 -0.64 11.04 -2.38
N THR A 35 -0.89 9.93 -1.70
CA THR A 35 0.07 9.34 -0.77
C THR A 35 0.76 8.10 -1.33
N ALA A 36 0.18 7.44 -2.33
CA ALA A 36 0.78 6.31 -3.03
C ALA A 36 0.34 6.24 -4.50
N ASP A 37 1.14 5.55 -5.30
CA ASP A 37 0.89 5.26 -6.71
C ASP A 37 0.41 3.81 -6.92
N GLY A 38 0.09 3.46 -8.17
CA GLY A 38 -0.38 2.11 -8.50
C GLY A 38 0.67 1.01 -8.24
N GLU A 39 1.96 1.33 -8.32
CA GLU A 39 3.02 0.33 -8.07
C GLU A 39 3.10 0.00 -6.58
N SER A 40 3.19 1.02 -5.73
CA SER A 40 3.20 0.87 -4.27
C SER A 40 1.92 0.20 -3.76
N PHE A 41 0.77 0.47 -4.39
CA PHE A 41 -0.47 -0.26 -4.12
C PHE A 41 -0.34 -1.76 -4.39
N TRP A 42 0.13 -2.19 -5.57
CA TRP A 42 0.29 -3.61 -5.88
C TRP A 42 1.39 -4.28 -5.05
N HIS A 43 2.45 -3.54 -4.76
CA HIS A 43 3.52 -4.00 -3.89
C HIS A 43 3.00 -4.36 -2.50
N PHE A 44 2.10 -3.54 -1.93
CA PHE A 44 1.42 -3.85 -0.67
C PHE A 44 0.62 -5.15 -0.76
N PHE A 45 -0.22 -5.34 -1.79
CA PHE A 45 -1.04 -6.55 -1.93
C PHE A 45 -0.21 -7.82 -2.08
N ASN A 46 0.87 -7.78 -2.85
CA ASN A 46 1.77 -8.92 -3.00
C ASN A 46 2.47 -9.25 -1.67
N SER A 47 2.98 -8.23 -0.98
CA SER A 47 3.60 -8.38 0.35
C SER A 47 2.63 -8.98 1.37
N TRP A 48 1.39 -8.48 1.39
CA TRP A 48 0.34 -9.00 2.27
C TRP A 48 -0.02 -10.45 1.94
N SER A 49 -0.10 -10.80 0.65
CA SER A 49 -0.33 -12.18 0.20
C SER A 49 0.76 -13.14 0.68
N GLU A 50 2.04 -12.76 0.55
CA GLU A 50 3.18 -13.58 1.00
C GLU A 50 3.10 -13.90 2.50
N LEU A 51 2.79 -12.89 3.32
CA LEU A 51 2.65 -13.07 4.76
C LEU A 51 1.47 -14.00 5.11
N ASN A 52 0.34 -13.87 4.41
CA ASN A 52 -0.81 -14.77 4.61
C ASN A 52 -0.54 -16.19 4.10
N ALA A 53 0.36 -16.36 3.13
CA ALA A 53 0.82 -17.67 2.67
C ALA A 53 1.82 -18.34 3.64
N GLY A 54 2.16 -17.68 4.76
CA GLY A 54 3.02 -18.22 5.82
C GLY A 54 4.51 -17.91 5.65
N HIS A 55 4.86 -16.94 4.79
CA HIS A 55 6.24 -16.47 4.71
C HIS A 55 6.59 -15.64 5.96
N GLU A 56 7.78 -15.85 6.52
CA GLU A 56 8.27 -15.06 7.67
C GLU A 56 8.66 -13.63 7.28
N THR A 57 9.01 -13.41 6.01
CA THR A 57 9.47 -12.13 5.46
C THR A 57 8.93 -11.92 4.05
N ILE A 58 8.78 -10.65 3.66
CA ILE A 58 8.38 -10.26 2.30
C ILE A 58 9.58 -10.29 1.34
N SER A 59 9.36 -10.77 0.11
CA SER A 59 10.41 -10.96 -0.89
C SER A 59 11.04 -9.65 -1.37
N ARG A 60 10.24 -8.58 -1.40
CA ARG A 60 10.66 -7.25 -1.83
C ARG A 60 10.40 -6.27 -0.69
N PRO A 61 11.40 -5.97 0.17
CA PRO A 61 11.20 -4.99 1.21
C PRO A 61 11.02 -3.59 0.59
N PRO A 62 10.16 -2.74 1.16
CA PRO A 62 10.01 -1.38 0.69
C PRO A 62 11.34 -0.64 0.82
N LEU A 63 11.77 0.01 -0.27
CA LEU A 63 12.98 0.81 -0.29
C LEU A 63 12.69 2.14 0.44
N MET A 64 12.97 2.15 1.74
CA MET A 64 12.88 3.36 2.59
C MET A 64 14.10 4.26 2.47
N GLU A 65 15.15 3.84 1.76
CA GLU A 65 16.37 4.60 1.59
C GLU A 65 16.11 5.77 0.63
N ARG A 66 15.74 6.91 1.21
CA ARG A 66 15.73 8.18 0.50
C ARG A 66 17.17 8.57 0.26
N ALA A 67 17.60 8.62 -1.00
CA ALA A 67 18.91 9.16 -1.35
C ALA A 67 19.08 10.52 -0.66
N GLN A 68 20.01 10.61 0.29
CA GLN A 68 20.32 11.88 0.93
C GLN A 68 20.88 12.77 -0.17
N ILE A 69 20.14 13.81 -0.56
CA ILE A 69 20.66 14.80 -1.51
C ILE A 69 21.93 15.36 -0.85
N PRO A 70 23.11 15.18 -1.46
CA PRO A 70 24.33 15.80 -0.95
C PRO A 70 24.07 17.29 -0.73
N LYS A 71 24.43 17.82 0.45
CA LYS A 71 24.24 19.25 0.78
C LYS A 71 24.92 20.18 -0.24
N GLU A 72 25.87 19.65 -1.01
CA GLU A 72 26.55 20.28 -2.14
C GLU A 72 25.59 20.69 -3.28
N LEU A 73 24.41 20.05 -3.44
CA LEU A 73 23.40 20.35 -4.47
C LEU A 73 22.48 21.53 -4.11
N HIS A 74 22.91 22.40 -3.18
CA HIS A 74 22.27 23.69 -2.92
C HIS A 74 22.46 24.63 -4.12
N GLN A 75 21.68 24.41 -5.18
CA GLN A 75 21.13 25.37 -6.15
C GLN A 75 20.93 24.67 -7.48
N VAL A 76 19.74 24.09 -7.67
CA VAL A 76 19.23 23.86 -9.02
C VAL A 76 18.83 25.23 -9.57
N HIS A 77 19.68 25.84 -10.39
CA HIS A 77 19.34 27.07 -11.11
C HIS A 77 18.35 26.69 -12.21
N PHE A 78 17.09 27.04 -12.05
CA PHE A 78 16.10 26.91 -13.11
C PHE A 78 16.25 28.11 -14.05
N PRO A 79 16.69 27.93 -15.31
CA PRO A 79 16.64 29.01 -16.28
C PRO A 79 15.17 29.35 -16.53
N LEU A 80 14.83 30.63 -16.35
CA LEU A 80 13.58 31.24 -16.81
C LEU A 80 13.58 31.33 -18.35
#